data_AF-A0A243AHK5-F1
#
_entry.id   AF-A0A243AHK5-F1
#
_cell.length_a   1.000
_cell.length_b   1.000
_cell.length_c   1.000
_cell.angle_alpha   90.00
_cell.angle_beta   90.00
_cell.angle_gamma   90.00
#
_symmetry.space_group_name_H-M   'P 1'
#
loop_
_entity.id
_entity.type
_entity.pdbx_description
1 polymer ?
#
loop_
_entity_poly.entity_id
_entity_poly.type
_entity_poly.pdbx_seq_one_letter_code
_entity_poly.pdbx_strand_id
1 'polypeptide(L)'
;MIVEGMSVAFINPDLFDLKIYFYADGETELMRRSSRDIAERRADINYLRRSHAERRIQYEVFMHPYSQCFDIIIKNSDEAICLEKNTFEFYRV
;
A
#
# COMPACT_ATOMS: atom_id res chain seq x y z
N MET A 1 11.63 6.04 15.11
CA MET A 1 10.60 6.97 14.57
C MET A 1 9.88 6.24 13.44
N ILE A 2 8.57 6.45 13.26
CA ILE A 2 7.81 5.83 12.16
C ILE A 2 7.35 6.94 11.23
N VAL A 3 7.55 6.76 9.92
CA VAL A 3 7.02 7.63 8.86
C VAL A 3 6.17 6.74 7.96
N GLU A 4 4.94 7.16 7.67
CA GLU A 4 3.99 6.37 6.90
C GLU A 4 3.36 7.16 5.75
N GLY A 5 2.70 6.45 4.84
CA GLY A 5 1.98 7.01 3.72
C GLY A 5 2.81 7.10 2.43
N MET A 6 2.17 7.64 1.39
CA MET A 6 2.72 7.70 0.03
C MET A 6 3.91 8.66 -0.10
N SER A 7 4.04 9.62 0.80
CA SER A 7 5.15 10.58 0.79
C SER A 7 6.51 9.93 1.04
N VAL A 8 6.54 8.73 1.62
CA VAL A 8 7.77 7.97 1.86
C VAL A 8 8.55 7.70 0.56
N ALA A 9 7.85 7.56 -0.57
CA ALA A 9 8.51 7.38 -1.87
C ALA A 9 9.37 8.57 -2.33
N PHE A 10 9.23 9.74 -1.68
CA PHE A 10 9.94 10.97 -2.03
C PHE A 10 10.97 11.38 -0.97
N ILE A 11 11.19 10.56 0.06
CA ILE A 11 12.19 10.81 1.11
C ILE A 11 13.44 10.02 0.75
N ASN A 12 14.61 10.53 1.11
CA ASN A 12 15.86 9.78 0.94
C ASN A 12 15.79 8.44 1.72
N PRO A 13 15.86 7.28 1.05
CA PRO A 13 15.73 5.97 1.69
C PRO A 13 16.83 5.68 2.72
N ASP A 14 18.00 6.32 2.58
CA ASP A 14 19.15 6.14 3.48
C ASP A 14 18.89 6.70 4.89
N LEU A 15 17.80 7.44 5.07
CA LEU A 15 17.36 7.95 6.38
C LEU A 15 16.60 6.90 7.20
N PHE A 16 16.31 5.73 6.63
CA PHE A 16 15.49 4.70 7.27
C PHE A 16 16.28 3.40 7.49
N ASP A 17 16.32 2.98 8.75
CA ASP A 17 16.91 1.69 9.15
C ASP A 17 16.12 0.48 8.62
N LEU A 18 14.81 0.65 8.41
CA LEU A 18 13.90 -0.39 7.94
C LEU A 18 12.79 0.21 7.08
N LYS A 19 12.54 -0.39 5.93
CA LYS A 19 11.49 0.03 4.98
C LYS A 19 10.52 -1.13 4.74
N ILE A 20 9.25 -0.94 5.07
CA ILE A 20 8.19 -1.93 4.88
C ILE A 20 7.13 -1.40 3.90
N TYR A 21 6.84 -2.19 2.86
CA TYR A 21 5.87 -1.86 1.83
C TYR A 21 4.64 -2.75 1.94
N PHE A 22 3.47 -2.14 2.13
CA PHE A 22 2.19 -2.85 2.11
C PHE A 22 1.43 -2.49 0.84
N TYR A 23 0.87 -3.49 0.16
CA TYR A 23 -0.03 -3.23 -0.94
C TYR A 23 -1.18 -4.23 -1.06
N ALA A 24 -2.23 -3.78 -1.73
CA ALA A 24 -3.33 -4.59 -2.20
C ALA A 24 -3.53 -4.31 -3.70
N ASP A 25 -4.11 -5.26 -4.40
CA ASP A 25 -4.65 -5.03 -5.73
C ASP A 25 -5.79 -3.99 -5.69
N GLY A 26 -6.09 -3.42 -6.86
CA GLY A 26 -7.08 -2.35 -6.97
C GLY A 26 -8.51 -2.77 -6.63
N GLU A 27 -8.89 -4.03 -6.83
CA GLU A 27 -10.25 -4.50 -6.53
C GLU A 27 -10.43 -4.67 -5.02
N THR A 28 -9.47 -5.31 -4.35
CA THR A 28 -9.43 -5.43 -2.90
C THR A 28 -9.44 -4.05 -2.22
N GLU A 29 -8.64 -3.10 -2.73
CA GLU A 29 -8.60 -1.72 -2.23
C GLU A 29 -9.97 -1.03 -2.39
N LEU A 30 -10.55 -1.09 -3.59
CA LEU A 30 -11.83 -0.47 -3.91
C LEU A 30 -12.95 -1.04 -3.04
N MET A 31 -13.02 -2.36 -2.87
CA MET A 31 -14.01 -3.03 -2.05
C MET A 31 -13.92 -2.60 -0.58
N ARG A 32 -12.71 -2.64 0.01
CA ARG A 32 -12.48 -2.23 1.40
C ARG A 32 -12.80 -0.75 1.63
N ARG A 33 -12.42 0.12 0.68
CA ARG A 33 -12.71 1.56 0.76
C ARG A 33 -14.20 1.84 0.60
N SER A 34 -14.86 1.21 -0.37
CA SER A 34 -16.29 1.42 -0.63
C SER A 34 -17.13 0.98 0.57
N SER A 35 -16.84 -0.20 1.14
CA SER A 35 -17.52 -0.69 2.34
C SER A 35 -17.42 0.31 3.51
N ARG A 36 -16.22 0.84 3.77
CA ARG A 36 -15.96 1.78 4.86
C ARG A 36 -16.57 3.17 4.62
N ASP A 37 -16.32 3.77 3.46
CA ASP A 37 -16.76 5.14 3.17
C ASP A 37 -18.28 5.23 2.98
N ILE A 38 -18.94 4.18 2.46
CA ILE A 38 -20.42 4.14 2.39
C ILE A 38 -21.00 4.04 3.80
N ALA A 39 -20.49 3.11 4.62
CA ALA A 39 -21.00 2.86 5.97
C ALA A 39 -20.78 4.07 6.92
N GLU A 40 -19.60 4.67 6.87
CA GLU A 40 -19.19 5.71 7.83
C GLU A 40 -19.49 7.13 7.34
N ARG A 41 -19.44 7.38 6.02
CA ARG A 41 -19.47 8.74 5.46
C ARG A 41 -20.62 8.99 4.49
N ARG A 42 -21.49 7.99 4.26
CA ARG A 42 -22.61 8.06 3.29
C ARG A 42 -22.14 8.53 1.90
N ALA A 43 -20.93 8.12 1.50
CA ALA A 43 -20.32 8.55 0.27
C ALA A 43 -21.01 7.94 -0.97
N ASP A 44 -21.06 8.71 -2.06
CA ASP A 44 -21.58 8.23 -3.35
C ASP A 44 -20.62 7.25 -4.02
N ILE A 45 -21.12 6.08 -4.43
CA ILE A 45 -20.31 5.01 -5.00
C ILE A 45 -19.66 5.39 -6.34
N ASN A 46 -20.33 6.20 -7.17
CA ASN A 46 -19.78 6.62 -8.46
C ASN A 46 -18.65 7.62 -8.28
N TYR A 47 -18.78 8.53 -7.31
CA TYR A 47 -17.69 9.40 -6.88
C TYR A 47 -16.50 8.60 -6.35
N LEU A 48 -16.74 7.62 -5.47
CA LEU A 48 -15.67 6.77 -4.92
C LEU A 48 -14.89 6.03 -6.00
N ARG A 49 -15.58 5.43 -6.98
CA ARG A 49 -14.95 4.73 -8.11
C ARG A 49 -14.06 5.64 -8.94
N ARG A 50 -14.52 6.85 -9.27
CA ARG A 50 -13.73 7.84 -10.03
C ARG A 50 -12.50 8.28 -9.26
N SER A 51 -12.68 8.70 -8.01
CA SER A 51 -11.58 9.09 -7.13
C SER A 51 -10.57 7.96 -6.88
N HIS A 52 -11.05 6.71 -6.80
CA HIS A 52 -10.17 5.54 -6.70
C HIS A 52 -9.33 5.35 -7.95
N ALA A 53 -9.93 5.44 -9.15
CA ALA A 53 -9.19 5.31 -10.41
C ALA A 53 -8.08 6.37 -10.53
N GLU A 54 -8.37 7.63 -10.21
CA GLU A 54 -7.39 8.72 -10.22
C GLU A 54 -6.23 8.47 -9.25
N ARG A 55 -6.54 8.06 -8.01
CA ARG A 55 -5.52 7.74 -7.00
C ARG A 55 -4.68 6.53 -7.42
N ARG A 56 -5.32 5.52 -8.01
CA ARG A 56 -4.62 4.31 -8.44
C ARG A 56 -3.58 4.62 -9.50
N ILE A 57 -3.89 5.51 -10.45
CA ILE A 57 -2.90 5.98 -11.43
C ILE A 57 -1.68 6.60 -10.73
N GLN A 58 -1.89 7.47 -9.75
CA GLN A 58 -0.77 8.07 -9.00
C GLN A 58 0.04 7.01 -8.23
N TYR A 59 -0.64 6.03 -7.63
CA TYR A 59 0.02 4.93 -6.93
C TYR A 59 0.89 4.09 -7.88
N GLU A 60 0.36 3.69 -9.04
CA GLU A 60 1.08 2.88 -10.02
C GLU A 60 2.27 3.62 -10.63
N VAL A 61 2.18 4.94 -10.79
CA VAL A 61 3.26 5.75 -11.36
C VAL A 61 4.34 6.06 -10.32
N PHE A 62 3.95 6.47 -9.11
CA PHE A 62 4.89 7.06 -8.17
C PHE A 62 5.30 6.15 -7.01
N MET A 63 4.48 5.18 -6.63
CA MET A 63 4.70 4.38 -5.42
C MET A 63 5.04 2.94 -5.71
N HIS A 64 4.25 2.27 -6.57
CA HIS A 64 4.43 0.84 -6.81
C HIS A 64 5.81 0.47 -7.35
N PRO A 65 6.39 1.19 -8.34
CA PRO A 65 7.74 0.90 -8.82
C PRO A 65 8.80 1.08 -7.74
N TYR A 66 8.59 2.02 -6.81
CA TYR A 66 9.51 2.31 -5.71
C TYR A 66 9.54 1.21 -4.64
N SER A 67 8.54 0.31 -4.61
CA SER A 67 8.51 -0.86 -3.70
C SER A 67 9.77 -1.72 -3.78
N GLN A 68 10.48 -1.73 -4.92
CA GLN A 68 11.72 -2.48 -5.10
C GLN A 68 12.82 -2.07 -4.10
N CYS A 69 12.80 -0.81 -3.64
CA CYS A 69 13.74 -0.25 -2.67
C CYS A 69 13.43 -0.66 -1.21
N PHE A 70 12.33 -1.34 -0.95
CA PHE A 70 11.91 -1.73 0.40
C PHE A 70 12.52 -3.06 0.84
N ASP A 71 12.76 -3.21 2.14
CA ASP A 71 13.37 -4.39 2.74
C ASP A 71 12.35 -5.53 2.87
N ILE A 72 11.12 -5.17 3.22
CA ILE A 72 10.00 -6.09 3.41
C ILE A 72 8.83 -5.65 2.52
N ILE A 73 8.26 -6.60 1.77
CA ILE A 73 7.07 -6.38 0.93
C ILE A 73 5.98 -7.36 1.36
N ILE A 74 4.82 -6.81 1.73
CA ILE A 74 3.65 -7.57 2.16
C ILE A 74 2.48 -7.25 1.23
N LYS A 75 1.95 -8.29 0.60
CA LYS A 75 0.72 -8.22 -0.19
C LYS A 75 -0.47 -8.64 0.67
N ASN A 76 -1.55 -7.89 0.59
CA ASN A 76 -2.82 -8.19 1.27
C ASN A 76 -4.00 -8.03 0.30
N SER A 77 -4.25 -9.09 -0.46
CA SER A 77 -5.19 -9.18 -1.58
C SER A 77 -6.08 -10.41 -1.42
N ASP A 78 -7.34 -10.34 -1.85
CA ASP A 78 -8.25 -11.50 -1.89
C ASP A 78 -8.32 -12.26 -0.54
N GLU A 79 -8.35 -11.51 0.57
CA GLU A 79 -8.37 -12.04 1.96
C GLU A 79 -7.11 -12.80 2.38
N ALA A 80 -6.10 -12.90 1.53
CA ALA A 80 -4.81 -13.52 1.83
C ALA A 80 -3.75 -12.47 2.16
N ILE A 81 -2.89 -12.79 3.12
CA ILE A 81 -1.67 -12.03 3.43
C ILE A 81 -0.48 -12.85 2.98
N CYS A 82 0.38 -12.28 2.15
CA CYS A 82 1.57 -12.92 1.61
C CYS A 82 2.79 -12.04 1.85
N LEU A 83 3.89 -12.66 2.29
CA LEU A 83 5.21 -12.03 2.36
C LEU A 83 5.94 -12.27 1.04
N GLU A 84 6.09 -11.23 0.22
CA GLU A 84 6.68 -11.36 -1.11
C GLU A 84 8.19 -11.12 -1.13
N LYS A 85 8.66 -10.26 -0.22
CA LYS A 85 10.09 -9.96 -0.05
C LYS A 85 10.39 -9.81 1.44
N ASN A 86 11.50 -10.38 1.85
CA ASN A 86 12.12 -10.14 3.13
C ASN A 86 13.63 -10.27 2.97
N THR A 87 14.36 -9.17 3.18
CA THR A 87 15.83 -9.16 3.09
C THR A 87 16.52 -9.62 4.37
N PHE A 88 15.77 -9.88 5.43
CA PHE A 88 16.31 -10.36 6.70
C PHE A 88 16.35 -11.88 6.73
N GLU A 89 17.54 -12.44 6.96
CA GLU A 89 17.67 -13.82 7.41
C GLU A 89 17.39 -13.87 8.90
N PHE A 90 16.25 -14.45 9.29
CA PHE A 90 16.07 -14.87 10.67
C PHE A 90 17.03 -16.04 10.91
N TYR A 91 18.12 -15.80 11.64
CA TYR A 91 18.86 -16.90 12.27
C TYR A 91 17.83 -17.67 13.10
N ARG A 92 17.56 -18.93 12.71
CA ARG A 92 16.82 -19.85 13.56
C ARG A 92 17.60 -20.00 14.85
N VAL A 93 17.12 -19.37 15.92
CA VAL A 93 17.51 -19.69 17.29
C VAL A 93 16.96 -21.08 17.64
#